data_AF-A0A6V7IRP1-F1
#
_entry.id   AF-A0A6V7IRP1-F1
#
_cell.length_a   1.000
_cell.length_b   1.000
_cell.length_c   1.000
_cell.angle_alpha   90.00
_cell.angle_beta   90.00
_cell.angle_gamma   90.00
#
_symmetry.space_group_name_H-M   'P 1'
#
loop_
_entity.id
_entity.type
_entity.pdbx_description
1 polymer ?
#
loop_
_entity_poly.entity_id
_entity_poly.type
_entity_poly.pdbx_seq_one_letter_code
_entity_poly.pdbx_strand_id
1 'polypeptide(L)'
;TFPNLPPDASPEEELVIRETRYWGVLKNGVSRFCTALAERRDILSNTDHTILFQNLEELFRLSEEIRDEGGGIDSYLSRVPRITASYRRYLSGLQRACCLLVALRRNPAFAKVVAEPAVPQKRRPDLTGVLLLPLEHY
;
A
#
# COMPACT_ATOMS: atom_id res chain seq x y z
N THR A 1 -1.23 -3.63 18.19
CA THR A 1 -2.16 -2.96 19.11
C THR A 1 -2.30 -1.54 18.64
N PHE A 2 -3.49 -1.17 18.20
CA PHE A 2 -3.81 0.16 17.69
C PHE A 2 -3.66 1.18 18.83
N PRO A 3 -3.05 2.37 18.62
CA PRO A 3 -3.38 3.49 19.50
C PRO A 3 -4.87 3.78 19.28
N ASN A 4 -5.64 3.75 20.36
CA ASN A 4 -7.07 4.01 20.32
C ASN A 4 -7.33 5.41 19.74
N LEU A 5 -8.24 5.49 18.77
CA LEU A 5 -8.87 6.75 18.40
C LEU A 5 -9.42 7.39 19.69
N PRO A 6 -9.33 8.73 19.86
CA PRO A 6 -10.02 9.40 20.93
C PRO A 6 -11.51 9.00 20.87
N PRO A 7 -12.14 8.61 21.99
CA PRO A 7 -13.54 8.17 22.00
C PRO A 7 -14.52 9.24 21.49
N ASP A 8 -14.10 10.51 21.43
CA ASP A 8 -14.90 11.66 21.00
C ASP A 8 -14.39 12.31 19.69
N ALA A 9 -13.55 11.62 18.91
CA ALA A 9 -13.08 12.17 17.63
C ALA A 9 -14.25 12.38 16.67
N SER A 10 -14.34 13.59 16.09
CA SER A 10 -15.32 13.87 15.04
C SER A 10 -15.05 13.00 13.79
N PRO A 11 -16.05 12.75 12.94
CA PRO A 11 -15.86 12.01 11.70
C PRO A 11 -14.76 12.59 10.79
N GLU A 12 -14.59 13.90 10.81
CA GLU A 12 -13.53 14.60 10.08
C GLU A 12 -12.14 14.27 10.66
N GLU A 13 -11.98 14.35 11.98
CA GLU A 13 -10.72 13.98 12.64
C GLU A 13 -10.39 12.50 12.45
N GLU A 14 -11.39 11.62 12.49
CA GLU A 14 -11.21 10.20 12.18
C GLU A 14 -10.68 9.99 10.75
N LEU A 15 -11.22 10.71 9.77
CA LEU A 15 -10.79 10.62 8.37
C LEU A 15 -9.32 11.02 8.23
N VAL A 16 -8.92 12.12 8.85
CA VAL A 16 -7.52 12.61 8.83
C VAL A 16 -6.58 11.60 9.49
N ILE A 17 -6.97 11.04 10.64
CA ILE A 17 -6.16 10.04 11.37
C ILE A 17 -6.01 8.76 10.53
N ARG A 18 -7.12 8.29 9.94
CA ARG A 18 -7.12 7.10 9.07
C ARG A 18 -6.24 7.32 7.85
N GLU A 19 -6.34 8.47 7.20
CA GLU A 19 -5.55 8.79 6.01
C GLU A 19 -4.07 8.91 6.32
N THR A 20 -3.71 9.67 7.36
CA THR A 20 -2.31 9.82 7.80
C THR A 20 -1.69 8.47 8.12
N ARG A 21 -2.46 7.57 8.75
CA ARG A 21 -2.02 6.23 9.06
C ARG A 21 -1.88 5.37 7.80
N TYR A 22 -2.88 5.38 6.92
CA TYR A 22 -2.87 4.64 5.66
C TYR A 22 -1.65 5.04 4.83
N TRP A 23 -1.47 6.34 4.59
CA TRP A 23 -0.30 6.90 3.90
C TRP A 23 1.00 6.45 4.54
N GLY A 24 1.11 6.51 5.88
CA GLY A 24 2.31 6.12 6.60
C GLY A 24 2.67 4.64 6.41
N VAL A 25 1.68 3.76 6.45
CA VAL A 25 1.88 2.32 6.21
C VAL A 25 2.23 2.07 4.74
N LEU A 26 1.53 2.72 3.81
CA LEU A 26 1.73 2.60 2.38
C LEU A 26 3.12 3.08 1.95
N LYS A 27 3.57 4.25 2.43
CA LYS A 27 4.91 4.80 2.18
C LYS A 27 6.01 3.81 2.55
N ASN A 28 5.90 3.22 3.74
CA ASN A 28 6.85 2.22 4.21
C ASN A 28 6.81 0.97 3.32
N GLY A 29 5.62 0.52 2.89
CA GLY A 29 5.46 -0.62 2.00
C GLY A 29 6.05 -0.38 0.60
N VAL A 30 5.80 0.79 0.02
CA VAL A 30 6.35 1.21 -1.28
C VAL A 30 7.87 1.25 -1.23
N SER A 31 8.45 1.99 -0.27
CA SER A 31 9.91 2.10 -0.15
C SER A 31 10.57 0.73 0.09
N ARG A 32 10.00 -0.08 0.98
CA ARG A 32 10.59 -1.37 1.38
C ARG A 32 10.48 -2.44 0.30
N PHE A 33 9.37 -2.49 -0.41
CA PHE A 33 9.09 -3.59 -1.34
C PHE A 33 9.05 -3.13 -2.78
N CYS A 34 8.20 -2.16 -3.12
CA CYS A 34 8.02 -1.72 -4.50
C CYS A 34 9.32 -1.15 -5.08
N THR A 35 9.91 -0.15 -4.42
CA THR A 35 11.16 0.47 -4.89
C THR A 35 12.34 -0.52 -4.81
N ALA A 36 12.51 -1.21 -3.68
CA ALA A 36 13.62 -2.13 -3.50
C ALA A 36 13.62 -3.32 -4.48
N LEU A 37 12.45 -3.87 -4.82
CA LEU A 37 12.35 -4.97 -5.79
C LEU A 37 12.44 -4.48 -7.24
N ALA A 38 12.17 -3.21 -7.53
CA ALA A 38 12.38 -2.64 -8.86
C ALA A 38 13.87 -2.60 -9.25
N GLU A 39 14.74 -2.42 -8.25
CA GLU A 39 16.20 -2.39 -8.41
C GLU A 39 16.82 -3.79 -8.55
N ARG A 40 16.12 -4.83 -8.08
CA ARG A 40 16.60 -6.23 -8.04
C ARG A 40 16.06 -7.06 -9.20
N ARG A 41 16.40 -6.66 -10.42
CA ARG A 41 15.94 -7.31 -11.67
C ARG A 41 16.42 -8.75 -11.85
N ASP A 42 17.47 -9.14 -11.13
CA ASP A 42 17.97 -10.51 -11.02
C ASP A 42 17.02 -11.43 -10.24
N ILE A 43 16.14 -10.87 -9.41
CA ILE A 43 15.21 -11.60 -8.54
C ILE A 43 13.77 -11.47 -9.03
N LEU A 44 13.38 -10.29 -9.52
CA LEU A 44 12.05 -10.00 -10.01
C LEU A 44 12.12 -9.31 -11.36
N SER A 45 11.55 -9.94 -12.39
CA SER A 45 11.50 -9.33 -13.72
C SER A 45 10.68 -8.04 -13.70
N ASN A 46 10.94 -7.12 -14.64
CA ASN A 46 10.18 -5.87 -14.74
C ASN A 46 8.68 -6.12 -14.98
N THR A 47 8.35 -7.17 -15.74
CA THR A 47 6.98 -7.59 -15.99
C THR A 47 6.31 -8.10 -14.72
N ASP A 48 6.98 -8.98 -13.96
CA ASP A 48 6.46 -9.51 -12.71
C ASP A 48 6.34 -8.42 -11.64
N HIS A 49 7.27 -7.47 -11.60
CA HIS A 49 7.17 -6.29 -10.75
C HIS A 49 5.92 -5.47 -11.05
N THR A 50 5.68 -5.18 -12.34
CA THR A 50 4.47 -4.45 -12.78
C THR A 50 3.20 -5.21 -12.42
N ILE A 51 3.18 -6.55 -12.55
CA ILE A 51 2.03 -7.38 -12.17
C ILE A 51 1.86 -7.43 -10.65
N LEU A 52 2.94 -7.48 -9.88
CA LEU A 52 2.89 -7.61 -8.44
C LEU A 52 2.40 -6.31 -7.78
N PHE A 53 2.88 -5.17 -8.25
CA PHE A 53 2.59 -3.87 -7.65
C PHE A 53 1.51 -3.06 -8.38
N GLN A 54 1.11 -3.43 -9.59
CA GLN A 54 0.07 -2.74 -10.36
C GLN A 54 0.37 -1.22 -10.41
N ASN A 55 -0.62 -0.38 -10.08
CA ASN A 55 -0.49 1.06 -9.91
C ASN A 55 -0.37 1.50 -8.44
N LEU A 56 0.26 0.71 -7.57
CA LEU A 56 0.41 1.05 -6.13
C LEU A 56 1.07 2.41 -5.90
N GLU A 57 2.09 2.77 -6.70
CA GLU A 57 2.76 4.07 -6.59
C GLU A 57 1.84 5.25 -6.93
N GLU A 58 0.87 5.04 -7.82
CA GLU A 58 -0.15 6.07 -8.11
C GLU A 58 -1.09 6.25 -6.92
N LEU A 59 -1.52 5.16 -6.28
CA LEU A 59 -2.33 5.23 -5.06
C LEU A 59 -1.56 5.90 -3.93
N PHE A 60 -0.26 5.63 -3.82
CA PHE A 60 0.61 6.30 -2.85
C PHE A 60 0.67 7.81 -3.08
N ARG A 61 0.86 8.26 -4.33
CA ARG A 61 0.84 9.70 -4.67
C ARG A 61 -0.51 10.34 -4.39
N LEU A 62 -1.60 9.65 -4.73
CA LEU A 62 -2.95 10.15 -4.44
C LEU A 62 -3.20 10.33 -2.93
N SER A 63 -2.77 9.37 -2.12
CA SER A 63 -2.85 9.45 -0.66
C SER A 63 -1.94 10.54 -0.10
N GLU A 64 -0.75 10.73 -0.69
CA GLU A 64 0.17 11.81 -0.33
C GLU A 64 -0.45 13.19 -0.56
N GLU A 65 -1.09 13.40 -1.71
CA GLU A 65 -1.82 14.63 -2.03
C GLU A 65 -2.95 14.90 -1.03
N ILE A 66 -3.76 13.89 -0.72
CA ILE A 66 -4.87 14.04 0.24
C ILE A 66 -4.35 14.39 1.64
N ARG A 67 -3.28 13.71 2.09
CA ARG A 67 -2.62 13.97 3.37
C ARG A 67 -2.01 15.37 3.42
N ASP A 68 -1.34 15.80 2.35
CA ASP A 68 -0.70 17.12 2.25
C ASP A 68 -1.71 18.27 2.32
N GLU A 69 -2.93 18.04 1.86
CA GLU A 69 -4.08 18.96 1.99
C GLU A 69 -4.80 18.85 3.33
N GLY A 70 -4.27 18.07 4.27
CA GLY A 70 -4.80 17.93 5.63
C GLY A 70 -5.81 16.80 5.81
N GLY A 71 -6.10 15.99 4.78
CA GLY A 71 -6.94 14.79 4.89
C GLY A 71 -8.44 15.05 5.14
N GLY A 72 -8.89 16.29 4.94
CA GLY A 72 -10.28 16.69 5.15
C GLY A 72 -11.22 16.24 4.04
N ILE A 73 -12.53 16.32 4.30
CA ILE A 73 -13.60 15.86 3.39
C ILE A 73 -13.49 16.51 2.00
N ASP A 74 -13.20 17.82 1.93
CA ASP A 74 -13.09 18.55 0.66
C ASP A 74 -11.97 18.01 -0.25
N SER A 75 -10.87 17.53 0.35
CA SER A 75 -9.76 16.94 -0.40
C SER A 75 -10.18 15.63 -1.07
N TYR A 76 -11.00 14.83 -0.40
CA TYR A 76 -11.58 13.61 -0.97
C TYR A 76 -12.63 13.92 -2.03
N LEU A 77 -13.60 14.79 -1.72
CA LEU A 77 -14.72 15.11 -2.62
C LEU A 77 -14.25 15.63 -3.98
N SER A 78 -13.24 16.49 -3.99
CA SER A 78 -12.63 17.01 -5.22
C SER A 78 -11.92 15.96 -6.07
N ARG A 79 -11.64 14.77 -5.50
CA ARG A 79 -10.85 13.70 -6.14
C ARG A 79 -11.60 12.38 -6.34
N VAL A 80 -12.86 12.27 -5.94
CA VAL A 80 -13.65 11.04 -6.03
C VAL A 80 -13.50 10.32 -7.39
N PRO A 81 -13.62 10.99 -8.55
CA PRO A 81 -13.48 10.30 -9.84
C PRO A 81 -12.09 9.65 -10.04
N ARG A 82 -11.03 10.33 -9.60
CA ARG A 82 -9.65 9.85 -9.71
C ARG A 82 -9.40 8.70 -8.71
N ILE A 83 -9.86 8.84 -7.48
CA ILE A 83 -9.82 7.78 -6.46
C ILE A 83 -10.48 6.51 -7.02
N THR A 84 -11.75 6.62 -7.45
CA THR A 84 -12.50 5.47 -7.97
C THR A 84 -11.80 4.82 -9.16
N ALA A 85 -11.24 5.61 -10.09
CA ALA A 85 -10.55 5.08 -11.26
C ALA A 85 -9.25 4.34 -10.88
N SER A 86 -8.39 4.95 -10.06
CA SER A 86 -7.10 4.38 -9.68
C SER A 86 -7.27 3.13 -8.81
N TYR A 87 -8.21 3.14 -7.85
CA TYR A 87 -8.53 1.97 -7.03
C TYR A 87 -9.16 0.84 -7.85
N ARG A 88 -10.11 1.14 -8.74
CA ARG A 88 -10.68 0.11 -9.64
C ARG A 88 -9.59 -0.58 -10.45
N ARG A 89 -8.64 0.17 -11.00
CA ARG A 89 -7.51 -0.39 -11.74
C ARG A 89 -6.67 -1.31 -10.87
N TYR A 90 -6.29 -0.85 -9.68
CA TYR A 90 -5.49 -1.63 -8.73
C TYR A 90 -6.18 -2.95 -8.34
N LEU A 91 -7.44 -2.84 -7.90
CA LEU A 91 -8.23 -3.98 -7.41
C LEU A 91 -8.53 -4.99 -8.51
N SER A 92 -8.70 -4.55 -9.77
CA SER A 92 -8.89 -5.46 -10.91
C SER A 92 -7.68 -6.38 -11.15
N GLY A 93 -6.47 -5.94 -10.82
CA GLY A 93 -5.23 -6.71 -10.96
C GLY A 93 -4.82 -7.46 -9.70
N LEU A 94 -5.47 -7.20 -8.56
CA LEU A 94 -5.02 -7.66 -7.24
C LEU A 94 -5.01 -9.19 -7.14
N GLN A 95 -6.01 -9.88 -7.67
CA GLN A 95 -6.03 -11.35 -7.66
C GLN A 95 -4.80 -11.92 -8.37
N ARG A 96 -4.43 -11.37 -9.54
CA ARG A 96 -3.27 -11.81 -10.30
C ARG A 96 -1.97 -11.53 -9.54
N ALA A 97 -1.87 -10.37 -8.89
CA ALA A 97 -0.74 -10.03 -8.01
C ALA A 97 -0.59 -11.03 -6.85
N CYS A 98 -1.69 -11.39 -6.19
CA CYS A 98 -1.68 -12.39 -5.11
C CYS A 98 -1.25 -13.78 -5.63
N CYS A 99 -1.78 -14.23 -6.77
CA CYS A 99 -1.37 -15.49 -7.39
C CYS A 99 0.14 -15.50 -7.73
N LEU A 100 0.64 -14.42 -8.30
CA LEU A 100 2.07 -14.26 -8.61
C LEU A 100 2.92 -14.29 -7.33
N LEU A 101 2.49 -13.61 -6.26
CA LEU A 101 3.20 -13.61 -4.98
C LEU A 101 3.37 -15.03 -4.41
N VAL A 102 2.35 -15.89 -4.52
CA VAL A 102 2.44 -17.30 -4.09
C VAL A 102 3.52 -18.03 -4.89
N ALA A 103 3.60 -17.81 -6.20
CA ALA A 103 4.63 -18.42 -7.04
C ALA A 103 6.03 -17.88 -6.69
N LEU A 104 6.18 -16.56 -6.53
CA LEU A 104 7.45 -15.90 -6.20
C LEU A 104 7.99 -16.32 -4.82
N ARG A 105 7.12 -16.58 -3.84
CA ARG A 105 7.55 -17.07 -2.51
C ARG A 105 8.25 -18.43 -2.54
N ARG A 106 8.14 -19.19 -3.64
CA ARG A 106 8.92 -20.43 -3.84
C ARG A 106 10.36 -20.16 -4.25
N ASN A 107 10.68 -18.97 -4.75
CA ASN A 107 12.04 -18.55 -5.05
C ASN A 107 12.74 -18.12 -3.74
N PRO A 108 13.79 -18.82 -3.29
CA PRO A 108 14.46 -18.51 -2.02
C PRO A 108 15.14 -17.13 -2.02
N ALA A 109 15.63 -16.67 -3.17
CA ALA A 109 16.22 -15.33 -3.28
C ALA A 109 15.15 -14.26 -3.04
N PHE A 110 13.99 -14.39 -3.69
CA PHE A 110 12.84 -13.49 -3.48
C PHE A 110 12.36 -13.53 -2.03
N ALA A 111 12.16 -14.74 -1.48
CA ALA A 111 11.71 -14.93 -0.10
C ALA A 111 12.64 -14.27 0.92
N LYS A 112 13.96 -14.34 0.70
CA LYS A 112 14.95 -13.67 1.54
C LYS A 112 14.82 -12.15 1.47
N VAL A 113 14.69 -11.57 0.27
CA VAL A 113 14.53 -10.12 0.10
C VAL A 113 13.33 -9.59 0.87
N VAL A 114 12.17 -10.23 0.71
CA VAL A 114 10.92 -9.74 1.31
C VAL A 114 10.87 -9.95 2.82
N ALA A 115 11.71 -10.84 3.36
CA ALA A 115 11.86 -11.07 4.79
C ALA A 115 12.87 -10.12 5.47
N GLU A 116 13.73 -9.42 4.72
CA GLU A 116 14.78 -8.54 5.25
C GLU A 116 14.35 -7.06 5.30
N PRO A 117 14.71 -6.30 6.35
CA PRO A 117 15.08 -6.79 7.69
C PRO A 117 13.90 -7.51 8.35
N ALA A 118 14.20 -8.42 9.28
CA ALA A 118 13.18 -9.12 10.06
C ALA A 118 12.24 -8.10 10.70
N VAL A 119 10.95 -8.20 10.36
CA VAL A 119 9.92 -7.27 10.86
C VAL A 119 9.84 -7.41 12.38
N PRO A 120 9.90 -6.33 13.16
CA PRO A 120 9.27 -6.35 14.47
C PRO A 120 7.78 -6.56 14.21
N GLN A 121 7.32 -7.82 14.25
CA GLN A 121 5.99 -8.30 13.79
C GLN A 121 4.83 -7.44 14.29
N LYS A 122 5.03 -6.71 15.40
CA LYS A 122 4.03 -5.86 16.03
C LYS A 122 3.71 -4.54 15.31
N ARG A 123 4.47 -4.08 14.31
CA ARG A 123 4.29 -2.70 13.78
C ARG A 123 4.21 -2.49 12.26
N ARG A 124 4.59 -3.45 11.41
CA ARG A 124 4.58 -3.23 9.95
C ARG A 124 4.02 -4.44 9.20
N PRO A 125 3.17 -4.23 8.17
CA PRO A 125 2.66 -5.33 7.35
C PRO A 125 3.80 -6.01 6.58
N ASP A 126 3.62 -7.31 6.31
CA ASP A 126 4.45 -8.03 5.35
C ASP A 126 4.05 -7.65 3.90
N LEU A 127 4.73 -8.20 2.90
CA LEU A 127 4.42 -7.87 1.50
C LEU A 127 2.95 -8.16 1.14
N THR A 128 2.38 -9.26 1.66
CA THR A 128 0.96 -9.56 1.43
C THR A 128 0.07 -8.46 2.02
N GLY A 129 0.31 -8.08 3.27
CA GLY A 129 -0.44 -7.00 3.91
C GLY A 129 -0.31 -5.66 3.18
N VAL A 130 0.87 -5.33 2.62
CA VAL A 130 1.04 -4.12 1.82
C VAL A 130 0.21 -4.16 0.54
N LEU A 131 0.13 -5.30 -0.15
CA LEU A 131 -0.67 -5.44 -1.38
C LEU A 131 -2.18 -5.41 -1.11
N LEU A 132 -2.62 -5.85 0.07
CA LEU A 132 -4.03 -5.83 0.46
C LEU A 132 -4.46 -4.49 1.08
N LEU A 133 -3.51 -3.67 1.53
CA LEU A 133 -3.79 -2.40 2.21
C LEU A 133 -4.72 -1.47 1.40
N PRO A 134 -4.57 -1.29 0.07
CA PRO A 134 -5.52 -0.47 -0.68
C PRO A 134 -6.94 -1.04 -0.70
N LEU A 135 -7.11 -2.36 -0.70
CA LEU A 135 -8.43 -2.97 -0.60
C LEU A 135 -9.07 -2.74 0.77
N GLU A 136 -8.28 -2.79 1.84
CA GLU A 136 -8.77 -2.54 3.20
C GLU A 136 -9.13 -1.06 3.44
N HIS A 137 -8.48 -0.15 2.71
CA HIS A 137 -8.70 1.29 2.83
C HIS A 137 -9.90 1.79 2.01
N TYR A 138 -10.11 1.23 0.81
CA TYR A 138 -11.18 1.65 -0.12
C TYR A 138 -12.58 1.32 0.40
#